data_AF-A0A7S0YT16-F1
#
_entry.id   AF-A0A7S0YT16-F1
#
_cell.length_a   1.000
_cell.length_b   1.000
_cell.length_c   1.000
_cell.angle_alpha   90.00
_cell.angle_beta   90.00
_cell.angle_gamma   90.00
#
_symmetry.space_group_name_H-M   'P 1'
#
loop_
_entity.id
_entity.type
_entity.pdbx_description
1 polymer ?
#
loop_
_entity_poly.entity_id
_entity_poly.type
_entity_poly.pdbx_seq_one_letter_code
_entity_poly.pdbx_strand_id
1 'polypeptide(L)'
;AIVEAAGHMWGDTLAGEHDNIRKSGLVINCYLTYDNTWATFNPAPRIRYRAEFVPAAMQVRKTFTEPVGFGETRMLVERVGVRIVFKQDGMLGAFSWLSVMRTLVAGMLLLAILSWAIDAVATRYLPLSERYEDAKYEFTENLFNMRQADFLEKDQVMQDVGPPSGQQGTRRGSQITFASMYGSIPNTARSGDGGRGRPWDNFGG
;
A
#
# COMPACT_ATOMS: atom_id res chain seq x y z
N ALA A 1 -19.74 -18.19 -36.22
CA ALA A 1 -19.11 -16.91 -35.82
C ALA A 1 -19.09 -16.70 -34.29
N ILE A 2 -20.05 -16.01 -33.62
CA ILE A 2 -19.90 -15.69 -32.17
C ILE A 2 -20.01 -16.93 -31.27
N VAL A 3 -20.96 -17.83 -31.55
CA VAL A 3 -21.14 -19.10 -30.81
C VAL A 3 -19.92 -20.02 -30.97
N GLU A 4 -19.34 -20.00 -32.17
CA GLU A 4 -18.14 -20.76 -32.55
C GLU A 4 -16.87 -20.18 -31.93
N ALA A 5 -16.77 -18.85 -31.84
CA ALA A 5 -15.69 -18.16 -31.12
C ALA A 5 -15.74 -18.41 -29.60
N ALA A 6 -16.91 -18.78 -29.07
CA ALA A 6 -17.07 -19.25 -27.69
C ALA A 6 -16.74 -20.74 -27.52
N GLY A 7 -16.23 -21.41 -28.56
CA GLY A 7 -15.80 -22.81 -28.52
C GLY A 7 -16.92 -23.84 -28.62
N HIS A 8 -18.15 -23.43 -28.97
CA HIS A 8 -19.28 -24.35 -29.12
C HIS A 8 -19.75 -24.44 -30.57
N MET A 9 -19.87 -25.66 -31.08
CA MET A 9 -20.52 -25.92 -32.36
C MET A 9 -22.04 -25.89 -32.21
N TRP A 10 -22.75 -25.47 -33.26
CA TRP A 10 -24.21 -25.50 -33.31
C TRP A 10 -24.70 -26.96 -33.29
N GLY A 11 -24.90 -27.52 -32.10
CA GLY A 11 -25.30 -28.92 -31.92
C GLY A 11 -24.64 -29.62 -30.72
N ASP A 12 -23.63 -29.01 -30.11
CA ASP A 12 -22.99 -29.59 -28.93
C ASP A 12 -23.94 -29.59 -27.73
N THR A 13 -23.92 -30.67 -26.97
CA THR A 13 -24.56 -30.75 -25.66
C THR A 13 -23.57 -30.19 -24.65
N LEU A 14 -24.01 -29.24 -23.83
CA LEU A 14 -23.13 -28.65 -22.81
C LEU A 14 -22.81 -29.72 -21.77
N ALA A 15 -21.56 -29.75 -21.30
CA ALA A 15 -21.06 -30.78 -20.40
C ALA A 15 -21.94 -30.87 -19.14
N GLY A 16 -22.82 -31.88 -19.08
CA GLY A 16 -23.69 -32.17 -17.94
C GLY A 16 -25.20 -32.09 -18.21
N GLU A 17 -25.64 -31.62 -19.38
CA GLU A 17 -27.07 -31.49 -19.68
C GLU A 17 -27.40 -32.22 -20.99
N HIS A 18 -28.39 -33.13 -20.96
CA HIS A 18 -28.80 -33.94 -22.13
C HIS A 18 -29.63 -33.15 -23.16
N ASP A 19 -29.86 -31.86 -22.94
CA ASP A 19 -30.72 -31.04 -23.79
C ASP A 19 -29.93 -30.25 -24.82
N ASN A 20 -30.47 -30.27 -26.05
CA ASN A 20 -29.94 -29.55 -27.19
C ASN A 20 -30.01 -28.04 -26.92
N ILE A 21 -28.94 -27.30 -27.23
CA ILE A 21 -28.80 -25.84 -27.02
C ILE A 21 -30.03 -25.04 -27.50
N ARG A 22 -30.76 -25.55 -28.50
CA ARG A 22 -32.00 -24.95 -29.01
C ARG A 22 -33.16 -24.92 -28.00
N LYS A 23 -33.18 -25.82 -27.02
CA LYS A 23 -34.24 -25.95 -26.01
C LYS A 23 -33.91 -25.25 -24.70
N SER A 24 -32.64 -25.26 -24.28
CA SER A 24 -32.21 -24.66 -23.01
C SER A 24 -31.97 -23.15 -23.12
N GLY A 25 -31.57 -22.67 -24.30
CA GLY A 25 -31.11 -21.30 -24.50
C GLY A 25 -29.67 -21.12 -23.99
N LEU A 26 -28.93 -20.20 -24.60
CA LEU A 26 -27.50 -20.03 -24.32
C LEU A 26 -27.24 -18.63 -23.78
N VAL A 27 -26.57 -18.53 -22.63
CA VAL A 27 -26.06 -17.26 -22.12
C VAL A 27 -24.56 -17.18 -22.41
N ILE A 28 -24.17 -16.21 -23.24
CA ILE A 28 -22.76 -15.95 -23.56
C ILE A 28 -22.34 -14.67 -22.85
N ASN A 29 -21.33 -14.76 -21.99
CA ASN A 29 -20.68 -13.58 -21.43
C ASN A 29 -19.61 -13.11 -22.42
N CYS A 30 -19.74 -11.88 -22.90
CA CYS A 30 -18.72 -11.21 -23.70
C CYS A 30 -17.93 -10.29 -22.77
N TYR A 31 -16.69 -10.66 -22.47
CA TYR A 31 -15.75 -9.83 -21.72
C TYR A 31 -15.01 -8.94 -22.67
N LEU A 32 -15.23 -7.63 -22.54
CA LEU A 32 -14.49 -6.64 -23.30
C LEU A 32 -13.49 -5.99 -22.35
N THR A 33 -12.23 -6.36 -22.49
CA THR A 33 -11.13 -5.80 -21.69
C THR A 33 -10.40 -4.71 -22.46
N TYR A 34 -10.25 -3.54 -21.84
CA TYR A 34 -9.38 -2.47 -22.33
C TYR A 34 -8.12 -2.41 -21.51
N ASP A 35 -7.00 -2.35 -22.20
CA ASP A 35 -5.69 -2.15 -21.61
C ASP A 35 -5.06 -0.89 -22.20
N ASN A 36 -4.75 0.06 -21.31
CA ASN A 36 -3.99 1.26 -21.60
C ASN A 36 -2.89 1.45 -20.53
N THR A 37 -1.98 0.48 -20.43
CA THR A 37 -0.89 0.48 -19.44
C THR A 37 0.35 1.30 -19.85
N TRP A 38 0.41 1.86 -21.06
CA TRP A 38 1.65 2.40 -21.65
C TRP A 38 1.60 3.87 -22.09
N ALA A 39 0.55 4.61 -21.73
CA ALA A 39 0.45 6.02 -22.11
C ALA A 39 1.27 6.93 -21.19
N THR A 40 2.57 7.06 -21.47
CA THR A 40 3.43 8.07 -20.83
C THR A 40 2.99 9.49 -21.21
N PHE A 41 2.34 9.66 -22.37
CA PHE A 41 1.82 10.94 -22.87
C PHE A 41 0.39 10.76 -23.42
N ASN A 42 -0.48 11.72 -23.15
CA ASN A 42 -1.88 11.73 -23.58
C ASN A 42 -1.99 12.41 -24.97
N PRO A 43 -2.77 11.88 -25.93
CA PRO A 43 -3.52 10.62 -25.89
C PRO A 43 -2.67 9.38 -26.18
N ALA A 44 -2.99 8.31 -25.46
CA ALA A 44 -2.46 6.97 -25.69
C ALA A 44 -2.68 6.58 -27.16
N PRO A 45 -1.63 6.21 -27.91
CA PRO A 45 -1.74 6.02 -29.35
C PRO A 45 -2.56 4.79 -29.76
N ARG A 46 -2.84 3.85 -28.84
CA ARG A 46 -3.66 2.67 -29.18
C ARG A 46 -4.24 2.01 -27.93
N ILE A 47 -5.56 2.07 -27.75
CA ILE A 47 -6.26 1.24 -26.77
C ILE A 47 -6.31 -0.19 -27.33
N ARG A 48 -5.83 -1.18 -26.57
CA ARG A 48 -5.96 -2.60 -26.96
C ARG A 48 -7.29 -3.12 -26.44
N TYR A 49 -8.12 -3.59 -27.37
CA TYR A 49 -9.38 -4.24 -27.08
C TYR A 49 -9.17 -5.74 -27.18
N ARG A 50 -9.57 -6.48 -26.14
CA ARG A 50 -9.64 -7.93 -26.20
C ARG A 50 -11.07 -8.35 -25.84
N ALA A 51 -11.70 -9.06 -26.77
CA ALA A 51 -13.01 -9.65 -26.57
C ALA A 51 -12.83 -11.15 -26.30
N GLU A 52 -13.30 -11.60 -25.15
CA GLU A 52 -13.34 -13.02 -24.80
C GLU A 52 -14.81 -13.44 -24.62
N PHE A 53 -15.22 -14.47 -25.35
CA PHE A 53 -16.56 -15.03 -25.26
C PHE A 53 -16.49 -16.28 -24.39
N VAL A 54 -17.17 -16.25 -23.26
CA VAL A 54 -17.20 -17.36 -22.31
C VAL A 54 -18.65 -17.76 -22.07
N PRO A 55 -19.02 -19.04 -22.24
CA PRO A 55 -20.35 -19.51 -21.87
C PRO A 55 -20.57 -19.27 -20.37
N ALA A 56 -21.74 -18.79 -19.98
CA ALA A 56 -22.04 -18.63 -18.56
C ALA A 56 -22.08 -19.99 -17.87
N ALA A 57 -21.42 -20.09 -16.71
CA ALA A 57 -21.35 -21.33 -15.92
C ALA A 57 -22.73 -21.85 -15.49
N MET A 58 -23.75 -20.98 -15.46
CA MET A 58 -25.13 -21.34 -15.17
C MET A 58 -26.04 -20.84 -16.29
N GLN A 59 -26.67 -21.77 -16.99
CA GLN A 59 -27.68 -21.46 -17.99
C GLN A 59 -29.00 -21.16 -17.29
N VAL A 60 -29.28 -19.87 -17.09
CA VAL A 60 -30.59 -19.47 -16.56
C VAL A 60 -31.58 -19.50 -17.72
N ARG A 61 -32.41 -20.55 -17.77
CA ARG A 61 -33.58 -20.61 -18.65
C ARG A 61 -34.50 -19.43 -18.32
N LYS A 62 -34.46 -18.39 -19.14
CA LYS A 62 -35.36 -17.25 -19.04
C LYS A 62 -36.47 -17.41 -20.06
N THR A 63 -37.56 -18.04 -19.63
CA THR A 63 -38.80 -18.10 -20.40
C THR A 63 -39.51 -16.76 -20.26
N PHE A 64 -39.46 -15.93 -21.31
CA PHE A 64 -40.34 -14.78 -21.42
C PHE A 64 -41.69 -15.27 -21.92
N THR A 65 -42.74 -15.00 -21.17
CA THR A 65 -44.11 -15.33 -21.56
C THR A 65 -44.83 -14.03 -21.85
N GLU A 66 -45.02 -13.70 -23.12
CA GLU A 66 -45.74 -12.51 -23.54
C GLU A 66 -47.15 -12.93 -23.99
N PRO A 67 -48.22 -12.33 -23.45
CA PRO A 67 -49.57 -12.59 -23.93
C PRO A 67 -49.75 -11.89 -25.27
N VAL A 68 -49.70 -12.65 -26.37
CA VAL A 68 -49.93 -12.12 -27.71
C VAL A 68 -51.35 -12.52 -28.13
N GLY A 69 -52.27 -11.57 -28.17
CA GLY A 69 -53.63 -11.79 -28.63
C GLY A 69 -54.53 -10.56 -28.44
N PHE A 70 -55.42 -10.32 -29.40
CA PHE A 70 -56.54 -9.39 -29.27
C PHE A 70 -57.80 -10.20 -28.94
N GLY A 71 -58.36 -10.05 -27.73
CA GLY A 71 -59.63 -10.69 -27.31
C GLY A 71 -59.54 -11.61 -26.09
N GLU A 72 -60.51 -12.53 -25.93
CA GLU A 72 -60.62 -13.46 -24.79
C GLU A 72 -59.62 -14.63 -24.83
N THR A 73 -58.99 -14.88 -25.99
CA THR A 73 -58.02 -15.96 -26.16
C THR A 73 -56.60 -15.42 -25.98
N ARG A 74 -55.87 -15.94 -24.99
CA ARG A 74 -54.47 -15.57 -24.74
C ARG A 74 -53.56 -16.68 -25.25
N MET A 75 -52.65 -16.36 -26.18
CA MET A 75 -51.54 -17.25 -26.51
C MET A 75 -50.32 -16.91 -25.66
N LEU A 76 -49.79 -17.92 -24.99
CA LEU A 76 -48.52 -17.84 -24.28
C LEU A 76 -47.43 -18.36 -25.21
N VAL A 77 -46.52 -17.49 -25.64
CA VAL A 77 -45.39 -17.88 -26.48
C VAL A 77 -44.14 -17.94 -25.61
N GLU A 78 -43.58 -19.14 -25.46
CA GLU A 78 -42.24 -19.33 -24.88
C GLU A 78 -41.18 -19.08 -25.95
N ARG A 79 -40.32 -18.08 -25.73
CA ARG A 79 -39.19 -17.79 -26.61
C ARG A 79 -37.89 -18.25 -25.95
N VAL A 80 -37.21 -19.20 -26.59
CA VAL A 80 -35.86 -19.63 -26.23
C VAL A 80 -34.87 -18.94 -27.17
N GLY A 81 -33.83 -18.33 -26.62
CA GLY A 81 -32.88 -17.54 -27.41
C GLY A 81 -31.48 -17.49 -26.80
N VAL A 82 -30.58 -16.83 -27.53
CA VAL A 82 -29.22 -16.56 -27.05
C VAL A 82 -29.21 -15.20 -26.37
N ARG A 83 -28.82 -15.18 -25.09
CA ARG A 83 -28.62 -13.94 -24.34
C ARG A 83 -27.14 -13.63 -24.28
N ILE A 84 -26.75 -12.52 -24.88
CA ILE A 84 -25.37 -12.03 -24.78
C ILE A 84 -25.32 -10.99 -23.66
N VAL A 85 -24.47 -11.22 -22.68
CA VAL A 85 -24.23 -10.28 -21.57
C VAL A 85 -22.85 -9.67 -21.80
N PHE A 86 -22.82 -8.37 -22.06
CA PHE A 86 -21.57 -7.62 -22.19
C PHE A 86 -21.08 -7.23 -20.80
N LYS A 87 -19.88 -7.69 -20.46
CA LYS A 87 -19.14 -7.27 -19.26
C LYS A 87 -17.95 -6.48 -19.74
N GLN A 88 -18.04 -5.18 -19.50
CA GLN A 88 -16.99 -4.24 -19.84
C GLN A 88 -16.07 -4.09 -18.63
N ASP A 89 -14.81 -4.45 -18.78
CA ASP A 89 -13.79 -4.32 -17.74
C ASP A 89 -12.57 -3.62 -18.33
N GLY A 90 -11.80 -2.92 -17.52
CA GLY A 90 -10.63 -2.23 -18.03
C GLY A 90 -10.00 -1.32 -16.99
N MET A 91 -8.69 -1.24 -17.07
CA MET A 91 -7.91 -0.33 -16.26
C MET A 91 -7.33 0.75 -17.16
N LEU A 92 -7.80 1.98 -16.98
CA LEU A 92 -7.20 3.15 -17.61
C LEU A 92 -6.13 3.69 -16.68
N GLY A 93 -4.87 3.44 -17.02
CA GLY A 93 -3.74 4.09 -16.37
C GLY A 93 -3.67 5.55 -16.82
N ALA A 94 -3.78 6.48 -15.88
CA ALA A 94 -3.48 7.89 -16.14
C ALA A 94 -2.10 8.23 -15.57
N PHE A 95 -1.37 9.12 -16.25
CA PHE A 95 -0.15 9.66 -15.68
C PHE A 95 -0.45 10.39 -14.38
N SER A 96 0.16 9.94 -13.29
CA SER A 96 0.03 10.55 -11.96
C SER A 96 1.42 10.88 -11.44
N TRP A 97 1.70 12.18 -11.29
CA TRP A 97 2.96 12.67 -10.73
C TRP A 97 3.24 12.10 -9.33
N LEU A 98 2.19 11.95 -8.52
CA LEU A 98 2.31 11.37 -7.19
C LEU A 98 2.77 9.90 -7.23
N SER A 99 2.30 9.13 -8.22
CA SER A 99 2.77 7.75 -8.42
C SER A 99 4.25 7.71 -8.78
N VAL A 100 4.70 8.62 -9.66
CA VAL A 100 6.11 8.75 -10.04
C VAL A 100 6.98 9.11 -8.84
N MET A 101 6.59 10.11 -8.05
CA MET A 101 7.33 10.47 -6.84
C MET A 101 7.39 9.33 -5.83
N ARG A 102 6.30 8.58 -5.64
CA ARG A 102 6.31 7.39 -4.77
C ARG A 102 7.30 6.34 -5.24
N THR A 103 7.34 6.06 -6.55
CA THR A 103 8.32 5.11 -7.10
C THR A 103 9.76 5.61 -6.97
N LEU A 104 9.99 6.92 -7.09
CA LEU A 104 11.31 7.53 -6.91
C LEU A 104 11.77 7.44 -5.45
N VAL A 105 10.89 7.77 -4.50
CA VAL A 105 11.18 7.63 -3.06
C VAL A 105 11.46 6.17 -2.69
N ALA A 106 10.67 5.23 -3.21
CA ALA A 106 10.92 3.81 -3.01
C ALA A 106 12.29 3.38 -3.59
N GLY A 107 12.66 3.90 -4.76
CA GLY A 107 13.98 3.66 -5.35
C GLY A 107 15.14 4.20 -4.50
N MET A 108 15.01 5.42 -3.96
CA MET A 108 16.02 6.00 -3.06
C MET A 108 16.14 5.21 -1.75
N LEU A 109 15.03 4.75 -1.19
CA LEU A 109 15.03 3.91 0.01
C LEU A 109 15.70 2.55 -0.26
N LEU A 110 15.44 1.94 -1.42
CA LEU A 110 16.08 0.70 -1.83
C LEU A 110 17.61 0.88 -1.98
N LEU A 111 18.05 2.01 -2.54
CA LEU A 111 19.47 2.34 -2.66
C LEU A 111 20.15 2.48 -1.28
N ALA A 112 19.50 3.14 -0.33
CA ALA A 112 20.03 3.27 1.02
C ALA A 112 20.18 1.90 1.72
N ILE A 113 19.17 1.03 1.57
CA ILE A 113 19.21 -0.35 2.08
C ILE A 113 20.35 -1.14 1.41
N LEU A 114 20.54 -0.97 0.10
CA LEU A 114 21.59 -1.64 -0.63
C LEU A 114 22.98 -1.21 -0.16
N SER A 115 23.21 0.10 0.05
CA SER A 115 24.47 0.59 0.61
C SER A 115 24.74 0.01 1.99
N TRP A 116 23.72 0.00 2.86
CA TRP A 116 23.85 -0.62 4.18
C TRP A 116 24.11 -2.12 4.10
N ALA A 117 23.47 -2.83 3.18
CA ALA A 117 23.70 -4.25 2.96
C ALA A 117 25.12 -4.53 2.45
N ILE A 118 25.62 -3.73 1.51
CA ILE A 118 27.00 -3.82 1.00
C ILE A 118 27.99 -3.59 2.14
N ASP A 119 27.74 -2.61 3.01
CA ASP A 119 28.56 -2.36 4.19
C ASP A 119 28.57 -3.54 5.16
N ALA A 120 27.40 -4.12 5.44
CA ALA A 120 27.28 -5.31 6.28
C ALA A 120 28.01 -6.52 5.67
N VAL A 121 28.01 -6.65 4.34
CA VAL A 121 28.74 -7.70 3.64
C VAL A 121 30.24 -7.45 3.67
N ALA A 122 30.67 -6.21 3.41
CA ALA A 122 32.08 -5.83 3.39
C ALA A 122 32.76 -6.02 4.75
N THR A 123 32.05 -5.69 5.84
CA THR A 123 32.57 -5.84 7.21
C THR A 123 32.63 -7.29 7.69
N ARG A 124 31.71 -8.18 7.24
CA ARG A 124 31.63 -9.56 7.77
C ARG A 124 32.23 -10.64 6.89
N TYR A 125 32.22 -10.47 5.57
CA TYR A 125 32.55 -11.56 4.64
C TYR A 125 33.84 -11.35 3.85
N LEU A 126 34.37 -10.13 3.76
CA LEU A 126 35.65 -9.92 3.07
C LEU A 126 36.83 -10.28 3.99
N PRO A 127 37.84 -11.01 3.50
CA PRO A 127 39.03 -11.37 4.27
C PRO A 127 39.93 -10.17 4.61
N LEU A 128 39.66 -9.00 4.03
CA LEU A 128 40.31 -7.71 4.34
C LEU A 128 39.41 -6.79 5.19
N SER A 129 38.46 -7.35 5.94
CA SER A 129 37.51 -6.58 6.76
C SER A 129 38.20 -5.60 7.70
N GLU A 130 39.30 -5.98 8.34
CA GLU A 130 40.06 -5.13 9.29
C GLU A 130 40.55 -3.84 8.64
N ARG A 131 41.15 -3.91 7.45
CA ARG A 131 41.59 -2.70 6.72
C ARG A 131 40.44 -1.79 6.32
N TYR A 132 39.27 -2.37 6.06
CA TYR A 132 38.07 -1.61 5.70
C TYR A 132 37.43 -0.97 6.93
N GLU A 133 37.52 -1.63 8.09
CA GLU A 133 37.05 -1.12 9.38
C GLU A 133 37.90 0.06 9.83
N ASP A 134 39.23 -0.05 9.77
CA ASP A 134 40.17 1.03 10.11
C ASP A 134 39.99 2.28 9.23
N ALA A 135 39.73 2.08 7.94
CA ALA A 135 39.52 3.20 7.01
C ALA A 135 38.14 3.86 7.18
N LYS A 136 37.16 3.16 7.75
CA LYS A 136 35.78 3.63 7.88
C LYS A 136 35.47 4.21 9.25
N TYR A 137 36.03 3.64 10.31
CA TYR A 137 35.80 4.06 11.69
C TYR A 137 37.04 4.74 12.23
N GLU A 138 36.97 6.06 12.39
CA GLU A 138 37.98 6.79 13.13
C GLU A 138 37.64 6.71 14.63
N PHE A 139 38.37 5.85 15.35
CA PHE A 139 38.21 5.69 16.80
C PHE A 139 38.60 7.00 17.51
N THR A 140 37.60 7.79 17.88
CA THR A 140 37.78 9.02 18.65
C THR A 140 37.78 8.69 20.14
N GLU A 141 38.88 8.17 20.66
CA GLU A 141 39.09 8.03 22.12
C GLU A 141 39.17 9.40 22.84
N ASN A 142 39.31 10.50 22.09
CA ASN A 142 39.65 11.81 22.65
C ASN A 142 38.48 12.62 23.23
N LEU A 143 37.21 12.24 23.03
CA LEU A 143 36.08 13.03 23.57
C LEU A 143 35.87 12.84 25.09
N PHE A 144 36.21 11.67 25.63
CA PHE A 144 36.16 11.45 27.08
C PHE A 144 37.35 12.11 27.78
N ASN A 145 38.55 12.01 27.20
CA ASN A 145 39.77 12.59 27.76
C ASN A 145 39.78 14.13 27.68
N MET A 146 39.27 14.74 26.59
CA MET A 146 39.13 16.20 26.51
C MET A 146 38.14 16.74 27.54
N ARG A 147 37.01 16.05 27.73
CA ARG A 147 36.02 16.47 28.74
C ARG A 147 36.58 16.34 30.16
N GLN A 148 37.39 15.32 30.44
CA GLN A 148 38.03 15.11 31.74
C GLN A 148 39.19 16.10 31.99
N ALA A 149 39.94 16.48 30.95
CA ALA A 149 40.97 17.52 31.02
C ALA A 149 40.36 18.90 31.35
N ASP A 150 39.24 19.27 30.71
CA ASP A 150 38.52 20.52 30.99
C ASP A 150 38.03 20.62 32.45
N PHE A 151 37.67 19.49 33.08
CA PHE A 151 37.27 19.45 34.48
C PHE A 151 38.46 19.65 35.43
N LEU A 152 39.60 19.01 35.14
CA LEU A 152 40.81 19.14 35.96
C LEU A 152 41.43 20.54 35.89
N GLU A 153 41.36 21.18 34.71
CA GLU A 153 41.83 22.56 34.53
C GLU A 153 40.96 23.56 35.32
N LYS A 154 39.63 23.38 35.32
CA LYS A 154 38.73 24.23 36.11
C LYS A 154 38.92 24.09 37.62
N ASP A 155 39.18 22.90 38.12
CA ASP A 155 39.41 22.67 39.55
C ASP A 155 40.72 23.32 40.03
N GLN A 156 41.77 23.36 39.19
CA GLN A 156 43.02 24.06 39.52
C GLN A 156 42.85 25.58 39.55
N VAL A 157 42.08 26.15 38.62
CA VAL A 157 41.79 27.60 38.63
C VAL A 157 40.95 28.00 39.85
N MET A 158 40.08 27.13 40.36
CA MET A 158 39.34 27.40 41.60
C MET A 158 40.20 27.34 42.88
N GLN A 159 41.37 26.70 42.83
CA GLN A 159 42.24 26.54 44.00
C GLN A 159 43.23 27.70 44.17
N ASP A 160 43.55 28.43 43.10
CA ASP A 160 44.46 29.59 43.11
C ASP A 160 43.73 30.93 43.35
N VAL A 161 42.40 30.95 43.25
CA VAL A 161 41.58 32.06 43.74
C VAL A 161 41.33 31.86 45.22
N GLY A 162 42.29 32.29 46.04
CA GLY A 162 42.14 32.36 47.49
C GLY A 162 40.81 33.04 47.89
N PRO A 163 40.22 32.67 49.04
CA PRO A 163 38.89 33.15 49.43
C PRO A 163 38.88 34.69 49.41
N PRO A 164 37.91 35.32 48.72
CA PRO A 164 37.88 36.77 48.61
C PRO A 164 37.68 37.38 50.01
N SER A 165 38.76 37.92 50.55
CA SER A 165 38.74 38.72 51.77
C SER A 165 38.06 40.05 51.47
N GLY A 166 36.78 40.14 51.85
CA GLY A 166 36.11 41.39 52.19
C GLY A 166 35.74 42.30 51.03
N GLN A 167 34.46 42.27 50.64
CA GLN A 167 33.71 43.49 50.37
C GLN A 167 32.23 43.28 50.73
N GLN A 168 31.84 43.82 51.89
CA GLN A 168 30.45 44.17 52.17
C GLN A 168 30.04 45.27 51.19
N GLY A 169 29.04 45.00 50.36
CA GLY A 169 28.58 45.95 49.34
C GLY A 169 27.18 45.64 48.85
N THR A 170 26.20 46.09 49.63
CA THR A 170 24.90 46.60 49.19
C THR A 170 24.04 45.71 48.27
N ARG A 171 23.03 45.11 48.91
CA ARG A 171 21.78 44.65 48.30
C ARG A 171 21.18 45.73 47.39
N ARG A 172 20.99 45.42 46.10
CA ARG A 172 19.87 45.97 45.33
C ARG A 172 19.38 44.93 44.34
N GLY A 173 18.10 44.62 44.45
CA GLY A 173 17.43 43.57 43.70
C GLY A 173 17.44 43.82 42.20
N SER A 174 17.58 42.71 41.49
CA SER A 174 17.03 42.51 40.16
C SER A 174 16.65 41.04 40.11
N GLN A 175 15.35 40.77 40.23
CA GLN A 175 14.82 39.46 39.91
C GLN A 175 14.97 39.26 38.40
N ILE A 176 15.83 38.33 38.00
CA ILE A 176 15.72 37.70 36.69
C ILE A 176 15.42 36.24 36.94
N THR A 177 14.13 35.94 36.87
CA THR A 177 13.54 34.62 36.83
C THR A 177 14.05 33.91 35.57
N PHE A 178 14.94 32.92 35.74
CA PHE A 178 15.16 31.90 34.71
C PHE A 178 14.40 30.64 35.10
N ALA A 179 13.40 30.34 34.29
CA ALA A 179 12.57 29.17 34.39
C ALA A 179 13.42 27.89 34.35
N SER A 180 13.32 27.11 35.41
CA SER A 180 13.70 25.70 35.44
C SER A 180 12.86 24.96 34.40
N MET A 181 13.44 24.72 33.23
CA MET A 181 12.91 23.78 32.23
C MET A 181 13.62 22.44 32.38
N TYR A 182 13.52 21.83 33.56
CA TYR A 182 13.67 20.39 33.70
C TYR A 182 12.40 19.75 33.15
N GLY A 183 12.47 19.26 31.92
CA GLY A 183 11.51 18.31 31.37
C GLY A 183 11.54 17.06 32.24
N SER A 184 10.60 16.99 33.18
CA SER A 184 10.28 15.78 33.92
C SER A 184 9.70 14.76 32.94
N ILE A 185 10.34 13.60 32.88
CA ILE A 185 9.83 12.40 32.22
C ILE A 185 8.72 11.84 33.14
N PRO A 186 7.45 11.76 32.72
CA PRO A 186 6.48 10.98 33.45
C PRO A 186 6.63 9.51 33.05
N ASN A 187 7.28 8.75 33.93
CA ASN A 187 7.11 7.32 34.00
C ASN A 187 6.13 7.03 35.13
N THR A 188 4.95 6.48 34.83
CA THR A 188 4.24 5.56 35.74
C THR A 188 3.06 4.89 35.03
N ALA A 189 3.05 3.56 35.19
CA ALA A 189 1.90 2.64 35.34
C ALA A 189 0.82 2.65 34.24
N ARG A 190 0.65 1.59 33.45
CA ARG A 190 0.19 0.24 33.86
C ARG A 190 -1.04 0.27 34.77
N SER A 191 -2.20 0.44 34.15
CA SER A 191 -3.53 -0.05 34.57
C SER A 191 -4.27 -0.34 33.26
N GLY A 192 -4.75 -1.54 32.93
CA GLY A 192 -5.50 -2.44 33.79
C GLY A 192 -7.00 -2.20 33.61
N ASP A 193 -7.53 -2.26 32.37
CA ASP A 193 -8.96 -2.36 32.06
C ASP A 193 -9.07 -2.76 30.57
N GLY A 194 -9.77 -3.79 30.10
CA GLY A 194 -11.03 -4.33 30.58
C GLY A 194 -12.16 -3.88 29.64
N GLY A 195 -12.13 -4.29 28.36
CA GLY A 195 -13.17 -3.84 27.41
C GLY A 195 -13.20 -4.61 26.10
N ARG A 196 -13.98 -5.68 26.07
CA ARG A 196 -14.35 -6.44 24.87
C ARG A 196 -15.18 -5.54 23.94
N GLY A 197 -14.89 -5.59 22.64
CA GLY A 197 -15.74 -5.00 21.61
C GLY A 197 -15.18 -5.32 20.23
N ARG A 198 -15.52 -6.51 19.71
CA ARG A 198 -15.29 -6.87 18.31
C ARG A 198 -16.52 -6.54 17.45
N PRO A 199 -16.32 -6.42 16.13
CA PRO A 199 -17.15 -5.67 15.20
C PRO A 199 -18.21 -6.56 14.52
N TRP A 200 -19.14 -5.94 13.77
CA TRP A 200 -20.06 -6.54 12.79
C TRP A 200 -21.50 -6.91 13.19
N ASP A 201 -22.16 -6.11 14.04
CA ASP A 201 -23.63 -6.17 14.16
C ASP A 201 -24.27 -4.91 13.58
N ASN A 202 -24.53 -4.89 12.28
CA ASN A 202 -25.59 -4.07 11.70
C ASN A 202 -26.04 -4.63 10.34
N PHE A 203 -26.84 -5.70 10.40
CA PHE A 203 -27.77 -6.11 9.35
C PHE A 203 -29.18 -6.05 9.96
N GLY A 204 -30.08 -5.28 9.38
CA GLY A 204 -31.52 -5.34 9.69
C GLY A 204 -32.22 -3.97 9.65
N GLY A 205 -32.84 -3.66 8.52
CA GLY A 205 -33.68 -2.50 8.27
C GLY A 205 -34.01 -2.38 6.79
#